data_AF-A0A850MPS0-F1
#
_entry.id   AF-A0A850MPS0-F1
#
_cell.length_a   1.000
_cell.length_b   1.000
_cell.length_c   1.000
_cell.angle_alpha   90.00
_cell.angle_beta   90.00
_cell.angle_gamma   90.00
#
_symmetry.space_group_name_H-M   'P 1'
#
loop_
_entity.id
_entity.type
_entity.pdbx_description
1 polymer ?
#
loop_
_entity_poly.entity_id
_entity_poly.type
_entity_poly.pdbx_seq_one_letter_code
_entity_poly.pdbx_strand_id
1 'polypeptide(L)'
;MDSKTRFLTALNHELPDRVPLLELGIDSIPVIRKYRKRRRGSIGSLIKMGRNIIGWKKVFDFVASRPLIMGFMGERIVKFYKAIGYDVAVVPITLYIHTFLSAAQYIDECGRKFKFSKIESGDKLVDIAFYDGGYFDTEDPEASYDEWDPLDPDLKAREAAYLSSVQAAKGDIYVIPAIQGFLEPTWE
;
A
#
# COMPACT_ATOMS: atom_id res chain seq x y z
N MET A 1 16.15 2.98 -25.16
CA MET A 1 16.40 3.79 -23.95
C MET A 1 16.16 2.91 -22.72
N ASP A 2 16.95 3.02 -21.66
CA ASP A 2 16.62 2.33 -20.40
C ASP A 2 15.44 3.04 -19.69
N SER A 3 14.85 2.39 -18.67
CA SER A 3 13.67 2.93 -17.97
C SER A 3 13.90 4.26 -17.28
N LYS A 4 15.07 4.48 -16.69
CA LYS A 4 15.36 5.73 -15.98
C LYS A 4 15.56 6.87 -16.96
N THR A 5 16.35 6.64 -18.00
CA THR A 5 16.56 7.64 -19.05
C THR A 5 15.23 7.99 -19.70
N ARG A 6 14.37 7.00 -20.00
CA ARG A 6 13.01 7.21 -20.52
C ARG A 6 12.17 8.11 -19.62
N PHE A 7 12.16 7.84 -18.32
CA PHE A 7 11.38 8.62 -17.37
C PHE A 7 11.90 10.05 -17.25
N LEU A 8 13.22 10.26 -17.16
CA LEU A 8 13.80 11.61 -17.08
C LEU A 8 13.60 12.42 -18.36
N THR A 9 13.78 11.81 -19.54
CA THR A 9 13.51 12.44 -20.83
C THR A 9 12.06 12.95 -20.88
N ALA A 10 11.10 12.12 -20.48
CA ALA A 10 9.70 12.52 -20.42
C ALA A 10 9.44 13.66 -19.42
N LEU A 11 10.05 13.62 -18.23
CA LEU A 11 9.94 14.70 -17.23
C LEU A 11 10.57 16.02 -17.69
N ASN A 12 11.60 15.95 -18.52
CA ASN A 12 12.25 17.12 -19.11
C ASN A 12 11.52 17.65 -20.37
N HIS A 13 10.30 17.15 -20.64
CA HIS A 13 9.51 17.52 -21.83
C HIS A 13 10.22 17.21 -23.16
N GLU A 14 11.12 16.23 -23.16
CA GLU A 14 11.77 15.70 -24.36
C GLU A 14 11.03 14.44 -24.85
N LEU A 15 11.31 14.00 -26.09
CA LEU A 15 10.65 12.83 -26.68
C LEU A 15 11.38 11.53 -26.29
N PRO A 16 10.80 10.65 -25.44
CA PRO A 16 11.37 9.34 -25.14
C PRO A 16 11.15 8.33 -26.27
N ASP A 17 11.80 7.16 -26.19
CA ASP A 17 11.60 6.05 -27.13
C ASP A 17 10.21 5.40 -27.06
N ARG A 18 9.50 5.56 -25.94
CA ARG A 18 8.07 5.28 -25.75
C ARG A 18 7.56 6.03 -24.51
N VAL A 19 6.25 6.10 -24.35
CA VAL A 19 5.61 6.62 -23.12
C VAL A 19 6.09 5.81 -21.90
N PRO A 20 6.62 6.45 -20.84
CA PRO A 20 7.00 5.76 -19.61
C PRO A 20 5.76 5.21 -18.90
N LEU A 21 5.89 4.02 -18.32
CA LEU A 21 4.83 3.36 -17.57
C LEU A 21 4.98 3.63 -16.07
N LEU A 22 3.95 4.23 -15.49
CA LEU A 22 3.78 4.52 -14.07
C LEU A 22 2.32 4.26 -13.69
N GLU A 23 2.08 3.63 -12.55
CA GLU A 23 0.75 3.33 -12.02
C GLU A 23 0.82 3.31 -10.48
N LEU A 24 -0.27 3.69 -9.81
CA LEU A 24 -0.34 3.78 -8.33
C LEU A 24 -0.81 2.47 -7.66
N GLY A 25 -1.31 1.53 -8.44
CA GLY A 25 -1.75 0.20 -8.00
C GLY A 25 -2.13 -0.68 -9.17
N ILE A 26 -1.86 -1.99 -9.08
CA ILE A 26 -2.26 -2.96 -10.12
C ILE A 26 -3.20 -3.97 -9.48
N ASP A 27 -4.49 -3.80 -9.74
CA ASP A 27 -5.55 -4.62 -9.15
C ASP A 27 -6.11 -5.69 -10.10
N SER A 28 -5.57 -5.78 -11.31
CA SER A 28 -5.95 -6.79 -12.31
C SER A 28 -5.45 -8.20 -11.92
N ILE A 29 -6.36 -9.11 -11.52
CA ILE A 29 -5.96 -10.50 -11.19
C ILE A 29 -5.22 -11.19 -12.33
N PRO A 30 -5.68 -11.13 -13.60
CA PRO A 30 -4.99 -11.83 -14.68
C PRO A 30 -3.52 -11.41 -14.79
N VAL A 31 -3.24 -10.11 -14.66
CA VAL A 31 -1.88 -9.56 -14.63
C VAL A 31 -1.13 -10.09 -13.40
N ILE A 32 -1.69 -9.93 -12.20
CA ILE A 32 -1.07 -10.39 -10.96
C ILE A 32 -0.70 -11.88 -11.04
N ARG A 33 -1.58 -12.73 -11.58
CA ARG A 33 -1.32 -14.19 -11.71
C ARG A 33 -0.21 -14.51 -12.69
N LYS A 34 -0.18 -13.82 -13.84
CA LYS A 34 0.85 -14.01 -14.86
C LYS A 34 2.25 -13.78 -14.29
N TYR A 35 2.40 -12.77 -13.44
CA TYR A 35 3.72 -12.32 -12.94
C TYR A 35 4.03 -12.79 -11.50
N ARG A 36 3.04 -13.08 -10.65
CA ARG A 36 3.21 -13.69 -9.32
C ARG A 36 2.86 -15.18 -9.39
N LYS A 37 3.85 -16.03 -9.65
CA LYS A 37 3.74 -17.50 -9.84
C LYS A 37 3.11 -18.33 -8.70
N ARG A 38 2.50 -17.74 -7.66
CA ARG A 38 1.61 -18.34 -6.64
C ARG A 38 1.16 -17.24 -5.67
N ARG A 39 -0.15 -17.12 -5.39
CA ARG A 39 -0.62 -16.33 -4.23
C ARG A 39 -0.24 -17.08 -2.95
N ARG A 40 0.75 -16.61 -2.20
CA ARG A 40 0.69 -16.76 -0.73
C ARG A 40 -0.49 -15.90 -0.26
N GLY A 41 -1.27 -16.39 0.71
CA GLY A 41 -2.61 -15.89 1.06
C GLY A 41 -2.75 -14.36 1.13
N SER A 42 -3.95 -13.85 0.83
CA SER A 42 -4.29 -12.43 1.00
C SER A 42 -4.21 -12.02 2.47
N ILE A 43 -4.07 -10.72 2.76
CA ILE A 43 -4.20 -10.17 4.11
C ILE A 43 -5.50 -10.65 4.76
N GLY A 44 -6.61 -10.64 4.01
CA GLY A 44 -7.90 -11.19 4.47
C GLY A 44 -7.84 -12.68 4.84
N SER A 45 -7.05 -13.50 4.15
CA SER A 45 -6.85 -14.91 4.52
C SER A 45 -5.99 -15.10 5.77
N LEU A 46 -4.99 -14.24 5.98
CA LEU A 46 -4.17 -14.23 7.19
C LEU A 46 -5.00 -13.80 8.41
N ILE A 47 -5.80 -12.74 8.26
CA ILE A 47 -6.74 -12.28 9.29
C ILE A 47 -7.75 -13.39 9.64
N LYS A 48 -8.33 -14.06 8.64
CA LYS A 48 -9.26 -15.19 8.86
C LYS A 48 -8.62 -16.34 9.62
N MET A 49 -7.33 -16.60 9.41
CA MET A 49 -6.60 -17.65 10.12
C MET A 49 -6.31 -17.27 11.57
N GLY A 50 -5.99 -15.99 11.83
CA GLY A 50 -5.64 -15.49 13.16
C GLY A 50 -6.81 -15.01 14.01
N ARG A 51 -8.01 -14.77 13.45
CA ARG A 51 -9.15 -14.17 14.17
C ARG A 51 -9.63 -14.94 15.41
N ASN A 52 -9.30 -16.23 15.49
CA ASN A 52 -9.66 -17.09 16.62
C ASN A 52 -8.65 -17.01 17.77
N ILE A 53 -7.54 -16.28 17.60
CA ILE A 53 -6.54 -16.05 18.64
C ILE A 53 -7.02 -14.85 19.49
N ILE A 54 -7.07 -15.02 20.81
CA ILE A 54 -7.39 -13.92 21.72
C ILE A 54 -6.34 -12.81 21.55
N GLY A 55 -6.79 -11.57 21.31
CA GLY A 55 -5.90 -10.42 21.08
C GLY A 55 -5.30 -10.36 19.66
N TRP A 56 -5.83 -11.11 18.69
CA TRP A 56 -5.31 -11.13 17.31
C TRP A 56 -5.15 -9.73 16.69
N LYS A 57 -6.04 -8.78 16.97
CA LYS A 57 -5.96 -7.41 16.48
C LYS A 57 -4.60 -6.78 16.80
N LYS A 58 -4.23 -6.74 18.09
CA LYS A 58 -2.95 -6.22 18.57
C LYS A 58 -1.74 -6.93 17.96
N VAL A 59 -1.84 -8.25 17.73
CA VAL A 59 -0.77 -9.01 17.08
C VAL A 59 -0.60 -8.60 15.62
N PHE A 60 -1.71 -8.41 14.89
CA PHE A 60 -1.64 -7.97 13.50
C PHE A 60 -1.20 -6.51 13.38
N ASP A 61 -1.67 -5.62 14.24
CA ASP A 61 -1.24 -4.21 14.29
C ASP A 61 0.29 -4.14 14.54
N PHE A 62 0.77 -4.95 15.48
CA PHE A 62 2.19 -5.09 15.78
C PHE A 62 3.02 -5.66 14.63
N VAL A 63 2.49 -6.64 13.89
CA VAL A 63 3.21 -7.27 12.75
C VAL A 63 3.21 -6.35 11.53
N ALA A 64 2.08 -5.69 11.25
CA ALA A 64 1.93 -4.78 10.12
C ALA A 64 2.85 -3.55 10.25
N SER A 65 3.19 -3.13 11.46
CA SER A 65 4.10 -2.00 11.71
C SER A 65 5.59 -2.38 11.76
N ARG A 66 5.98 -3.65 11.50
CA ARG A 66 7.39 -4.06 11.58
C ARG A 66 8.21 -3.67 10.35
N PRO A 67 9.40 -3.06 10.53
CA PRO A 67 10.32 -2.75 9.43
C PRO A 67 10.65 -3.92 8.51
N LEU A 68 10.83 -5.12 9.07
CA LEU A 68 11.11 -6.32 8.29
C LEU A 68 9.96 -6.68 7.33
N ILE A 69 8.72 -6.58 7.80
CA ILE A 69 7.53 -6.90 7.01
C ILE A 69 7.33 -5.86 5.91
N MET A 70 7.46 -4.58 6.28
CA MET A 70 7.32 -3.47 5.33
C MET A 70 8.44 -3.44 4.28
N GLY A 71 9.68 -3.73 4.67
CA GLY A 71 10.79 -3.91 3.73
C GLY A 71 10.54 -5.04 2.73
N PHE A 72 10.07 -6.20 3.21
CA PHE A 72 9.69 -7.32 2.34
C PHE A 72 8.54 -6.95 1.38
N MET A 73 7.56 -6.16 1.84
CA MET A 73 6.48 -5.68 0.98
C MET A 73 7.00 -4.74 -0.11
N GLY A 74 7.84 -3.76 0.25
CA GLY A 74 8.47 -2.83 -0.68
C GLY A 74 9.29 -3.54 -1.75
N GLU A 75 10.12 -4.51 -1.36
CA GLU A 75 10.92 -5.34 -2.27
C GLU A 75 10.02 -6.06 -3.31
N ARG A 76 8.90 -6.64 -2.85
CA ARG A 76 7.97 -7.38 -3.70
C ARG A 76 7.16 -6.51 -4.64
N ILE A 77 6.89 -5.26 -4.27
CA ILE A 77 6.25 -4.28 -5.16
C ILE A 77 7.20 -4.00 -6.32
N VAL A 78 8.44 -3.61 -6.04
CA VAL A 78 9.42 -3.28 -7.09
C VAL A 78 9.72 -4.45 -8.01
N LYS A 79 9.94 -5.66 -7.45
CA LYS A 79 10.15 -6.87 -8.27
C LYS A 79 8.98 -7.14 -9.21
N PHE A 80 7.76 -6.87 -8.77
CA PHE A 80 6.56 -7.07 -9.59
C PHE A 80 6.45 -6.03 -10.71
N TYR A 81 6.68 -4.75 -10.42
CA TYR A 81 6.67 -3.68 -11.43
C TYR A 81 7.73 -3.92 -12.50
N LYS A 82 8.95 -4.31 -12.10
CA LYS A 82 10.02 -4.70 -13.03
C LYS A 82 9.62 -5.87 -13.92
N ALA A 83 8.98 -6.89 -13.35
CA ALA A 83 8.57 -8.07 -14.11
C ALA A 83 7.51 -7.73 -15.19
N ILE A 84 6.69 -6.71 -14.97
CA ILE A 84 5.68 -6.25 -15.93
C ILE A 84 6.27 -5.30 -16.98
N GLY A 85 7.42 -4.68 -16.70
CA GLY A 85 8.08 -3.72 -17.59
C GLY A 85 7.75 -2.26 -17.30
N TYR A 86 7.32 -1.95 -16.07
CA TYR A 86 7.13 -0.58 -15.61
C TYR A 86 8.47 0.16 -15.50
N ASP A 87 8.45 1.47 -15.75
CA ASP A 87 9.64 2.32 -15.69
C ASP A 87 9.86 2.94 -14.31
N VAL A 88 8.79 2.98 -13.51
CA VAL A 88 8.76 3.51 -12.16
C VAL A 88 7.92 2.61 -11.28
N ALA A 89 8.38 2.38 -10.05
CA ALA A 89 7.59 1.76 -9.00
C ALA A 89 7.24 2.80 -7.94
N VAL A 90 5.95 2.87 -7.61
CA VAL A 90 5.46 3.69 -6.52
C VAL A 90 5.32 2.81 -5.28
N VAL A 91 5.89 3.25 -4.16
CA VAL A 91 5.95 2.48 -2.92
C VAL A 91 5.23 3.27 -1.84
N PRO A 92 4.06 2.81 -1.36
CA PRO A 92 3.37 3.49 -0.29
C PRO A 92 4.19 3.40 1.00
N ILE A 93 4.49 4.56 1.58
CA ILE A 93 5.16 4.67 2.87
C ILE A 93 4.23 5.21 3.97
N THR A 94 2.95 5.42 3.65
CA THR A 94 1.90 5.76 4.61
C THR A 94 0.72 4.79 4.50
N LEU A 95 -0.36 5.05 5.25
CA LEU A 95 -1.61 4.27 5.29
C LEU A 95 -1.46 2.89 5.92
N TYR A 96 -0.51 2.78 6.83
CA TYR A 96 -0.38 1.55 7.57
C TYR A 96 -1.62 1.33 8.41
N ILE A 97 -2.02 0.06 8.50
CA ILE A 97 -3.15 -0.32 9.35
C ILE A 97 -2.79 0.05 10.78
N HIS A 98 -3.59 0.93 11.37
CA HIS A 98 -3.44 1.32 12.77
C HIS A 98 -4.16 0.32 13.68
N THR A 99 -5.42 0.00 13.37
CA THR A 99 -6.21 -0.96 14.15
C THR A 99 -7.29 -1.65 13.33
N PHE A 100 -7.64 -2.88 13.70
CA PHE A 100 -8.79 -3.58 13.14
C PHE A 100 -10.07 -3.34 13.94
N LEU A 101 -11.13 -2.86 13.29
CA LEU A 101 -12.47 -2.79 13.86
C LEU A 101 -13.14 -4.17 13.85
N SER A 102 -12.99 -4.91 12.76
CA SER A 102 -13.52 -6.27 12.59
C SER A 102 -12.63 -7.09 11.66
N ALA A 103 -13.00 -8.33 11.36
CA ALA A 103 -12.30 -9.13 10.35
C ALA A 103 -12.46 -8.57 8.91
N ALA A 104 -13.40 -7.64 8.72
CA ALA A 104 -13.70 -7.02 7.44
C ALA A 104 -13.40 -5.51 7.42
N GLN A 105 -13.04 -4.88 8.54
CA GLN A 105 -12.82 -3.44 8.62
C GLN A 105 -11.58 -3.10 9.43
N TYR A 106 -10.88 -2.06 9.02
CA TYR A 106 -9.73 -1.51 9.72
C TYR A 106 -9.70 0.02 9.61
N ILE A 107 -8.95 0.65 10.50
CA ILE A 107 -8.61 2.06 10.46
C ILE A 107 -7.13 2.17 10.12
N ASP A 108 -6.78 3.05 9.20
CA ASP A 108 -5.39 3.38 8.91
C ASP A 108 -4.83 4.44 9.88
N GLU A 109 -3.53 4.69 9.79
CA GLU A 109 -2.83 5.68 10.63
C GLU A 109 -3.36 7.12 10.51
N CYS A 110 -4.16 7.43 9.48
CA CYS A 110 -4.79 8.73 9.27
C CYS A 110 -6.24 8.78 9.75
N GLY A 111 -6.73 7.76 10.46
CA GLY A 111 -8.10 7.73 10.99
C GLY A 111 -9.15 7.38 9.93
N ARG A 112 -8.77 6.84 8.76
CA ARG A 112 -9.72 6.45 7.72
C ARG A 112 -10.18 5.02 7.93
N LYS A 113 -11.50 4.80 7.96
CA LYS A 113 -12.11 3.48 8.00
C LYS A 113 -12.12 2.89 6.60
N PHE A 114 -11.67 1.66 6.51
CA PHE A 114 -11.71 0.85 5.30
C PHE A 114 -12.47 -0.44 5.56
N LYS A 115 -13.17 -0.90 4.53
CA LYS A 115 -13.91 -2.16 4.53
C LYS A 115 -13.44 -3.05 3.38
N PHE A 116 -13.04 -4.27 3.71
CA PHE A 116 -12.77 -5.31 2.73
C PHE A 116 -14.07 -5.78 2.09
N SER A 117 -14.21 -5.50 0.80
CA SER A 117 -15.29 -6.00 -0.04
C SER A 117 -14.74 -6.92 -1.12
N LYS A 118 -15.58 -7.80 -1.64
CA LYS A 118 -15.22 -8.69 -2.74
C LYS A 118 -15.69 -8.10 -4.05
N ILE A 119 -14.78 -7.92 -5.00
CA ILE A 119 -15.13 -7.53 -6.37
C ILE A 119 -14.71 -8.59 -7.39
N GLU A 120 -15.44 -8.67 -8.49
CA GLU A 120 -15.07 -9.50 -9.63
C GLU A 120 -13.89 -8.88 -10.39
N SER A 121 -12.89 -9.69 -10.71
CA SER A 121 -11.79 -9.31 -11.58
C SER A 121 -11.39 -10.52 -12.43
N GLY A 122 -11.86 -10.54 -13.68
CA GLY A 122 -11.84 -11.74 -14.51
C GLY A 122 -12.82 -12.80 -14.00
N ASP A 123 -12.35 -14.02 -13.75
CA ASP A 123 -13.15 -15.19 -13.35
C ASP A 123 -13.27 -15.36 -11.82
N LYS A 124 -12.88 -14.36 -11.01
CA LYS A 124 -12.73 -14.51 -9.55
C LYS A 124 -13.10 -13.28 -8.76
N LEU A 125 -13.44 -13.52 -7.49
CA LEU A 125 -13.60 -12.50 -6.46
C LEU A 125 -12.26 -12.14 -5.78
N VAL A 126 -12.00 -10.85 -5.60
CA VAL A 126 -10.84 -10.29 -4.89
C VAL A 126 -11.30 -9.47 -3.71
N ASP A 127 -10.63 -9.64 -2.56
CA ASP A 127 -10.78 -8.72 -1.45
C ASP A 127 -10.06 -7.40 -1.79
N ILE A 128 -10.82 -6.30 -1.89
CA ILE A 128 -10.33 -4.92 -2.02
C ILE A 128 -10.82 -4.13 -0.80
N ALA A 129 -9.95 -3.29 -0.25
CA ALA A 129 -10.33 -2.35 0.80
C ALA A 129 -10.93 -1.09 0.16
N PHE A 130 -12.21 -0.84 0.42
CA PHE A 130 -12.89 0.41 0.05
C PHE A 130 -12.92 1.34 1.24
N TYR A 131 -12.82 2.64 0.98
CA TYR A 131 -13.10 3.65 1.99
C TYR A 131 -14.54 3.51 2.49
N ASP A 132 -14.71 3.54 3.81
CA ASP A 132 -15.97 3.30 4.55
C ASP A 132 -16.17 4.38 5.64
N GLY A 133 -15.49 5.52 5.44
CA GLY A 133 -15.67 6.76 6.16
C GLY A 133 -14.60 7.14 7.19
N GLY A 134 -14.78 8.25 7.90
CA GLY A 134 -13.85 8.73 8.94
C GLY A 134 -14.05 8.08 10.32
N TYR A 135 -12.98 7.81 11.08
CA TYR A 135 -13.07 7.28 12.45
C TYR A 135 -13.51 8.34 13.48
N PHE A 136 -13.11 9.60 13.27
CA PHE A 136 -13.33 10.68 14.22
C PHE A 136 -14.81 11.01 14.42
N ASP A 137 -15.16 11.41 15.64
CA ASP A 137 -16.50 11.89 15.95
C ASP A 137 -16.75 13.20 15.21
N THR A 138 -17.88 13.27 14.50
CA THR A 138 -18.29 14.47 13.78
C THR A 138 -18.95 15.51 14.68
N GLU A 139 -19.44 15.09 15.86
CA GLU A 139 -20.04 16.00 16.83
C GLU A 139 -18.97 16.80 17.61
N ASP A 140 -17.80 16.20 17.84
CA ASP A 140 -16.63 16.84 18.45
C ASP A 140 -15.31 16.39 17.76
N PRO A 141 -15.00 16.96 16.58
CA PRO A 141 -13.85 16.56 15.79
C PRO A 141 -12.52 17.01 16.40
N GLU A 142 -12.50 18.10 17.17
CA GLU A 142 -11.28 18.58 17.84
C GLU A 142 -10.88 17.63 18.97
N ALA A 143 -11.83 17.24 19.84
CA ALA A 143 -11.54 16.25 20.88
C ALA A 143 -11.12 14.90 20.29
N SER A 144 -11.80 14.45 19.21
CA SER A 144 -11.44 13.22 18.51
C SER A 144 -10.05 13.25 17.88
N TYR A 145 -9.64 14.41 17.38
CA TYR A 145 -8.30 14.60 16.82
C TYR A 145 -7.23 14.64 17.90
N ASP A 146 -7.48 15.33 19.03
CA ASP A 146 -6.54 15.42 20.14
C ASP A 146 -6.32 14.08 20.85
N GLU A 147 -7.32 13.19 20.85
CA GLU A 147 -7.18 11.81 21.31
C GLU A 147 -6.40 10.91 20.32
N TRP A 148 -6.25 11.35 19.07
CA TRP A 148 -5.53 10.61 18.04
C TRP A 148 -4.05 10.96 18.05
N ASP A 149 -3.21 9.98 18.34
CA ASP A 149 -1.77 10.19 18.35
C ASP A 149 -1.28 10.76 17.00
N PRO A 150 -0.38 11.75 17.01
CA PRO A 150 0.19 12.27 15.78
C PRO A 150 0.94 11.16 15.05
N LEU A 151 0.91 11.21 13.71
CA LEU A 151 1.74 10.35 12.88
C LEU A 151 3.21 10.55 13.26
N ASP A 152 3.88 9.50 13.71
CA ASP A 152 5.33 9.51 13.96
C ASP A 152 6.07 9.50 12.63
N PRO A 153 6.55 10.63 12.07
CA PRO A 153 7.15 10.68 10.73
C PRO A 153 8.35 9.75 10.57
N ASP A 154 9.06 9.48 11.67
CA ASP A 154 10.30 8.72 11.73
C ASP A 154 10.08 7.22 11.99
N LEU A 155 8.84 6.75 11.83
CA LEU A 155 8.51 5.33 11.93
C LEU A 155 9.40 4.51 11.00
N LYS A 156 10.34 3.75 11.60
CA LYS A 156 11.37 2.94 10.90
C LYS A 156 10.81 2.02 9.81
N ALA A 157 9.53 1.66 9.89
CA ALA A 157 8.86 0.86 8.88
C ALA A 157 8.77 1.55 7.52
N ARG A 158 8.61 2.88 7.50
CA ARG A 158 8.56 3.70 6.28
C ARG A 158 9.90 3.68 5.55
N GLU A 159 10.97 3.96 6.29
CA GLU A 159 12.33 3.90 5.77
C GLU A 159 12.65 2.49 5.25
N ALA A 160 12.32 1.44 6.01
CA ALA A 160 12.59 0.07 5.62
C ALA A 160 11.85 -0.33 4.33
N ALA A 161 10.58 0.08 4.16
CA ALA A 161 9.83 -0.13 2.91
C ALA A 161 10.57 0.52 1.73
N TYR A 162 10.92 1.79 1.86
CA TYR A 162 11.57 2.55 0.79
C TYR A 162 12.96 2.02 0.43
N LEU A 163 13.84 1.83 1.41
CA LEU A 163 15.22 1.37 1.17
C LEU A 163 15.26 -0.03 0.57
N SER A 164 14.40 -0.95 1.04
CA SER A 164 14.29 -2.30 0.47
C SER A 164 13.81 -2.25 -0.98
N SER A 165 12.89 -1.34 -1.30
CA SER A 165 12.45 -1.09 -2.68
C SER A 165 13.57 -0.55 -3.57
N VAL A 166 14.34 0.43 -3.10
CA VAL A 166 15.51 0.97 -3.84
C VAL A 166 16.53 -0.13 -4.11
N GLN A 167 16.83 -0.95 -3.10
CA GLN A 167 17.75 -2.08 -3.26
C GLN A 167 17.23 -3.12 -4.26
N ALA A 168 15.92 -3.41 -4.24
CA ALA A 168 15.28 -4.32 -5.19
C ALA A 168 15.27 -3.77 -6.63
N ALA A 169 15.20 -2.45 -6.78
CA ALA A 169 15.23 -1.79 -8.08
C ALA A 169 16.59 -1.99 -8.75
N LYS A 170 17.69 -2.03 -7.97
CA LYS A 170 19.08 -2.13 -8.44
C LYS A 170 19.45 -1.06 -9.46
N GLY A 171 18.77 0.08 -9.39
CA GLY A 171 18.94 1.17 -10.35
C GLY A 171 18.26 0.95 -11.70
N ASP A 172 17.59 -0.19 -11.94
CA ASP A 172 16.95 -0.49 -13.23
C ASP A 172 15.72 0.39 -13.50
N ILE A 173 14.98 0.76 -12.44
CA ILE A 173 13.79 1.62 -12.50
C ILE A 173 13.85 2.67 -11.40
N TYR A 174 13.06 3.75 -11.52
CA TYR A 174 12.88 4.68 -10.39
C TYR A 174 11.97 4.08 -9.32
N VAL A 175 12.23 4.46 -8.07
CA VAL A 175 11.38 4.15 -6.92
C VAL A 175 10.94 5.46 -6.31
N ILE A 176 9.64 5.72 -6.32
CA ILE A 176 9.05 6.92 -5.74
C ILE A 176 8.37 6.53 -4.44
N PRO A 177 8.78 7.09 -3.28
CA PRO A 177 7.99 6.94 -2.06
C PRO A 177 6.69 7.73 -2.24
N ALA A 178 5.56 7.10 -1.95
CA ALA A 178 4.26 7.75 -2.00
C ALA A 178 3.69 7.93 -0.60
N ILE A 179 3.29 9.17 -0.35
CA ILE A 179 2.37 9.57 0.71
C ILE A 179 1.04 9.91 0.03
N GLN A 180 -0.09 9.54 0.62
CA GLN A 180 -1.38 9.97 0.09
C GLN A 180 -1.70 11.39 0.49
N GLY A 181 -2.44 12.10 -0.36
CA GLY A 181 -2.92 13.44 -0.06
C GLY A 181 -4.01 13.42 1.01
N PHE A 182 -3.97 14.41 1.90
CA PHE A 182 -4.96 14.63 2.96
C PHE A 182 -6.36 15.00 2.47
N LEU A 183 -6.58 15.08 1.16
CA LEU A 183 -7.91 15.38 0.61
C LEU A 183 -8.89 14.20 0.77
N GLU A 184 -8.41 12.95 0.81
CA GLU A 184 -9.27 11.78 0.97
C GLU A 184 -10.02 11.70 2.32
N PRO A 185 -9.45 12.10 3.48
CA PRO A 185 -10.16 12.13 4.75
C PRO A 185 -11.11 13.33 4.96
N THR A 186 -11.11 14.37 4.11
CA THR A 186 -11.93 15.59 4.30
C THR A 186 -13.12 15.70 3.33
N TRP A 187 -13.42 14.64 2.57
CA TRP A 187 -14.55 14.60 1.63
C TRP A 187 -15.87 14.14 2.25
N GLU A 188 -15.85 13.80 3.53
CA GLU A 188 -17.02 13.54 4.37
C GLU A 188 -17.15 14.65 5.41
#